data_AF-A0A660TSV1-F1
#
_entry.id   AF-A0A660TSV1-F1
#
_cell.length_a   1.000
_cell.length_b   1.000
_cell.length_c   1.000
_cell.angle_alpha   90.00
_cell.angle_beta   90.00
_cell.angle_gamma   90.00
#
_symmetry.space_group_name_H-M   'P 1'
#
loop_
_entity.id
_entity.type
_entity.pdbx_description
1 polymer ?
#
loop_
_entity_poly.entity_id
_entity_poly.type
_entity_poly.pdbx_seq_one_letter_code
_entity_poly.pdbx_strand_id
1 'polypeptide(L)'
;MNESRSVLRDLAIALGVLALVFAGLFAWATLSREKPQLLTSFLDPDVPKRLETAPPKIAEPEKEEIVRYVTGEHTVIGGESFSLITGMYWDDIFLWPDLYVLNDMKSGDPDLIFPDEIVDIYNRLGNGNVYSSAEKNMILDAYMKVYRRYKAIGPEKNGSAWTLLWCGAKYDHAFLDIYAGQIDPEDLSIARRYIEEEGFLD
;
A
#
# COMPACT_ATOMS: atom_id res chain seq x y z
N MET A 1 1.91 6.55 -52.76
CA MET A 1 2.94 7.51 -52.28
C MET A 1 2.30 8.77 -51.67
N ASN A 2 1.28 8.63 -50.82
CA ASN A 2 0.54 9.76 -50.22
C ASN A 2 0.33 9.64 -48.69
N GLU A 3 0.52 8.46 -48.09
CA GLU A 3 0.30 8.25 -46.65
C GLU A 3 1.46 8.76 -45.76
N SER A 4 2.70 8.70 -46.26
CA SER A 4 3.88 9.11 -45.50
C SER A 4 3.91 10.62 -45.14
N ARG A 5 3.17 11.46 -45.87
CA ARG A 5 3.07 12.90 -45.59
C ARG A 5 2.05 13.26 -44.51
N SER A 6 1.09 12.38 -44.20
CA SER A 6 0.08 12.62 -43.17
C SER A 6 0.66 12.43 -41.78
N VAL A 7 1.39 11.32 -41.58
CA VAL A 7 1.95 10.92 -40.28
C VAL A 7 2.97 11.96 -39.76
N LEU A 8 3.73 12.58 -40.66
CA LEU A 8 4.70 13.63 -40.29
C LEU A 8 4.04 14.95 -39.88
N ARG A 9 2.82 15.24 -40.35
CA ARG A 9 2.05 16.43 -39.94
C ARG A 9 1.43 16.25 -38.57
N ASP A 10 0.91 15.05 -38.28
CA ASP A 10 0.27 14.74 -37.00
C ASP A 10 1.30 14.66 -35.86
N LEU A 11 2.52 14.18 -36.14
CA LEU A 11 3.63 14.17 -35.18
C LEU A 11 4.14 15.58 -34.82
N ALA A 12 4.16 16.50 -35.79
CA ALA A 12 4.59 17.88 -35.56
C ALA A 12 3.59 18.69 -34.70
N ILE A 13 2.29 18.41 -34.84
CA ILE A 13 1.24 19.04 -34.03
C ILE A 13 1.26 18.51 -32.59
N ALA A 14 1.47 17.19 -32.40
CA ALA A 14 1.58 16.59 -31.07
C ALA A 14 2.80 17.10 -30.28
N LEU A 15 3.94 17.30 -30.95
CA LEU A 15 5.14 17.88 -30.32
C LEU A 15 4.99 19.36 -29.95
N GLY A 16 4.21 20.13 -30.73
CA GLY A 16 3.91 21.54 -30.43
C GLY A 16 3.04 21.75 -29.19
N VAL A 17 2.08 20.84 -28.94
CA VAL A 17 1.22 20.90 -27.74
C VAL A 17 1.99 20.49 -26.48
N LEU A 18 2.89 19.51 -26.58
CA LEU A 18 3.70 19.05 -25.46
C LEU A 18 4.68 20.14 -24.96
N ALA A 19 5.25 20.94 -25.86
CA ALA A 19 6.17 22.03 -25.51
C ALA A 19 5.48 23.19 -24.74
N LEU A 20 4.19 23.45 -25.00
CA LEU A 20 3.43 24.50 -24.30
C LEU A 20 3.02 24.09 -22.87
N VAL A 21 2.78 22.80 -22.62
CA VAL A 21 2.48 22.28 -21.27
C VAL A 21 3.72 22.33 -20.36
N PHE A 22 4.91 22.00 -20.90
CA PHE A 22 6.17 22.11 -20.15
C PHE A 22 6.57 23.57 -19.84
N ALA A 23 6.28 24.52 -20.73
CA ALA A 23 6.53 25.95 -20.47
C ALA A 23 5.61 26.53 -19.38
N GLY A 24 4.36 26.06 -19.28
CA GLY A 24 3.41 26.47 -18.24
C GLY A 24 3.78 25.97 -16.83
N LEU A 25 4.33 24.76 -16.72
CA LEU A 25 4.78 24.19 -15.43
C LEU A 25 6.08 24.82 -14.92
N PHE A 26 6.95 25.32 -15.81
CA PHE A 26 8.21 25.97 -15.41
C PHE A 26 8.00 27.41 -14.88
N ALA A 27 6.92 28.09 -15.28
CA ALA A 27 6.58 29.43 -14.79
C ALA A 27 5.96 29.43 -13.37
N TRP A 28 5.34 28.33 -12.92
CA TRP A 28 4.78 28.22 -11.57
C TRP A 28 5.84 27.93 -10.50
N ALA A 29 6.93 27.25 -10.86
CA ALA A 29 7.98 26.84 -9.92
C ALA A 29 8.99 27.95 -9.55
N THR A 30 8.93 29.12 -10.21
CA THR A 30 9.87 30.24 -9.95
C THR A 30 9.26 31.41 -9.19
N LEU A 31 7.96 31.36 -8.84
CA LEU A 31 7.24 32.46 -8.19
C LEU A 31 6.91 32.26 -6.69
N SER A 32 7.52 31.27 -6.03
CA SER A 32 7.32 31.02 -4.59
C SER A 32 8.63 30.92 -3.82
N ARG A 33 9.59 31.82 -4.11
CA ARG A 33 10.81 31.98 -3.31
C ARG A 33 10.68 33.19 -2.38
N GLU A 34 10.78 32.89 -1.10
CA GLU A 34 10.51 33.66 0.12
C GLU A 34 11.05 35.10 0.20
N LYS A 35 10.37 35.94 1.00
CA LYS A 35 10.99 37.08 1.69
C LYS A 35 11.20 36.73 3.17
N PRO A 36 12.45 36.66 3.67
CA PRO A 36 12.72 36.68 5.10
C PRO A 36 12.72 38.14 5.58
N GLN A 37 11.79 38.50 6.45
CA GLN A 37 11.89 39.75 7.22
C GLN A 37 12.48 39.42 8.59
N LEU A 38 13.75 39.77 8.74
CA LEU A 38 14.48 39.73 10.00
C LEU A 38 14.55 41.16 10.57
N LEU A 39 14.07 41.29 11.80
CA LEU A 39 14.54 42.20 12.86
C LEU A 39 14.39 43.73 12.69
N THR A 40 13.39 44.27 13.39
CA THR A 40 13.46 45.51 14.20
C THR A 40 12.20 45.48 15.08
N SER A 41 12.31 45.25 16.39
CA SER A 41 12.43 46.33 17.35
C SER A 41 12.65 45.72 18.74
N PHE A 42 13.77 46.06 19.36
CA PHE A 42 13.94 45.95 20.81
C PHE A 42 13.63 47.32 21.42
N LEU A 43 12.91 47.29 22.55
CA LEU A 43 12.70 48.30 23.60
C LEU A 43 11.22 48.68 23.77
N ASP A 44 10.53 47.91 24.62
CA ASP A 44 9.39 48.43 25.39
C ASP A 44 9.56 47.94 26.85
N PRO A 45 9.82 48.84 27.81
CA PRO A 45 10.03 48.48 29.20
C PRO A 45 8.71 48.61 29.97
N ASP A 46 7.79 47.66 29.79
CA ASP A 46 6.69 47.50 30.74
C ASP A 46 6.23 46.04 30.79
N VAL A 47 6.80 45.34 31.76
CA VAL A 47 6.46 43.96 32.13
C VAL A 47 5.16 43.96 32.93
N PRO A 48 4.21 43.07 32.60
CA PRO A 48 3.45 42.37 33.62
C PRO A 48 3.71 40.86 33.53
N LYS A 49 4.36 40.37 34.59
CA LYS A 49 4.27 39.03 35.19
C LYS A 49 4.02 37.86 34.23
N ARG A 50 5.12 37.24 33.80
CA ARG A 50 5.20 35.92 33.17
C ARG A 50 4.37 34.90 33.95
N LEU A 51 3.19 34.56 33.43
CA LEU A 51 2.54 33.30 33.77
C LEU A 51 3.47 32.20 33.27
N GLU A 52 4.03 31.44 34.20
CA GLU A 52 4.76 30.23 33.93
C GLU A 52 3.77 29.21 33.36
N THR A 53 3.55 29.27 32.05
CA THR A 53 2.83 28.22 31.34
C THR A 53 3.68 26.97 31.47
N ALA A 54 3.11 25.95 32.13
CA ALA A 54 3.68 24.61 32.21
C ALA A 54 4.25 24.19 30.84
N PRO A 55 5.38 23.46 30.80
CA PRO A 55 5.97 23.01 29.55
C PRO A 55 4.89 22.32 28.71
N PRO A 56 4.84 22.56 27.38
CA PRO A 56 3.86 21.91 26.53
C PRO A 56 4.01 20.41 26.74
N LYS A 57 2.95 19.78 27.27
CA LYS A 57 2.81 18.33 27.25
C LYS A 57 2.84 17.96 25.77
N ILE A 58 4.00 17.51 25.30
CA ILE A 58 4.17 16.96 23.96
C ILE A 58 3.09 15.88 23.87
N ALA A 59 2.04 16.14 23.10
CA ALA A 59 1.03 15.14 22.83
C ALA A 59 1.77 13.99 22.16
N GLU A 60 1.75 12.80 22.78
CA GLU A 60 2.12 11.58 22.08
C GLU A 60 1.34 11.56 20.75
N PRO A 61 2.00 11.21 19.64
CA PRO A 61 1.33 11.17 18.34
C PRO A 61 0.09 10.27 18.48
N GLU A 62 -1.06 10.85 18.15
CA GLU A 62 -2.35 10.17 18.20
C GLU A 62 -2.25 8.93 17.30
N LYS A 63 -2.37 7.75 17.91
CA LYS A 63 -2.24 6.47 17.21
C LYS A 63 -3.34 6.43 16.16
N GLU A 64 -2.97 6.46 14.89
CA GLU A 64 -3.89 6.37 13.76
C GLU A 64 -4.76 5.10 13.91
N GLU A 65 -6.05 5.29 14.13
CA GLU A 65 -7.01 4.20 14.26
C GLU A 65 -7.62 3.90 12.89
N ILE A 66 -7.23 2.77 12.31
CA ILE A 66 -7.76 2.31 11.02
C ILE A 66 -9.08 1.57 11.26
N VAL A 67 -10.20 2.22 10.90
CA VAL A 67 -11.53 1.62 11.01
C VAL A 67 -11.82 0.76 9.77
N ARG A 68 -12.15 -0.51 10.00
CA ARG A 68 -12.59 -1.46 8.96
C ARG A 68 -14.13 -1.56 8.97
N TYR A 69 -14.75 -1.45 7.81
CA TYR A 69 -16.21 -1.59 7.65
C TYR A 69 -16.56 -2.19 6.29
N VAL A 70 -17.67 -2.92 6.23
CA VAL A 70 -18.19 -3.53 5.01
C VAL A 70 -18.73 -2.44 4.08
N THR A 71 -18.32 -2.50 2.82
CA THR A 71 -18.70 -1.61 1.72
C THR A 71 -19.62 -2.28 0.70
N GLY A 72 -19.67 -3.61 0.70
CA GLY A 72 -20.54 -4.41 -0.14
C GLY A 72 -20.34 -5.89 0.10
N GLU A 73 -21.03 -6.71 -0.70
CA GLU A 73 -20.94 -8.16 -0.68
C GLU A 73 -20.66 -8.67 -2.10
N HIS A 74 -19.96 -9.79 -2.19
CA HIS A 74 -19.68 -10.48 -3.44
C HIS A 74 -20.11 -11.96 -3.33
N THR A 75 -20.96 -12.41 -4.24
CA THR A 75 -21.31 -13.82 -4.37
C THR A 75 -20.33 -14.50 -5.32
N VAL A 76 -19.57 -15.45 -4.78
CA VAL A 76 -18.52 -16.17 -5.51
C VAL A 76 -19.11 -16.96 -6.66
N ILE A 77 -18.53 -16.81 -7.84
CA ILE A 77 -18.78 -17.65 -9.01
C ILE A 77 -17.64 -18.66 -9.21
N GLY A 78 -17.95 -19.75 -9.93
CA GLY A 78 -16.98 -20.84 -10.13
C GLY A 78 -15.69 -20.40 -10.80
N GLY A 79 -14.55 -20.71 -10.17
CA GLY A 79 -13.21 -20.40 -10.66
C GLY A 79 -12.58 -19.14 -10.07
N GLU A 80 -13.27 -18.42 -9.19
CA GLU A 80 -12.73 -17.24 -8.53
C GLU A 80 -11.81 -17.59 -7.35
N SER A 81 -11.02 -16.60 -6.95
CA SER A 81 -10.14 -16.63 -5.79
C SER A 81 -10.20 -15.29 -5.08
N PHE A 82 -9.73 -15.23 -3.83
CA PHE A 82 -9.61 -13.95 -3.10
C PHE A 82 -8.80 -12.91 -3.89
N SER A 83 -7.73 -13.32 -4.57
CA SER A 83 -6.92 -12.42 -5.39
C SER A 83 -7.68 -11.85 -6.57
N LEU A 84 -8.55 -12.64 -7.22
CA LEU A 84 -9.41 -12.12 -8.28
C LEU A 84 -10.43 -11.12 -7.72
N ILE A 85 -11.04 -11.45 -6.58
CA ILE A 85 -12.02 -10.58 -5.91
C ILE A 85 -11.38 -9.24 -5.52
N THR A 86 -10.22 -9.23 -4.87
CA THR A 86 -9.55 -7.96 -4.55
C THR A 86 -9.10 -7.21 -5.80
N GLY A 87 -8.74 -7.90 -6.89
CA GLY A 87 -8.53 -7.27 -8.19
C GLY A 87 -9.77 -6.54 -8.70
N MET A 88 -10.97 -7.12 -8.58
CA MET A 88 -12.22 -6.50 -9.03
C MET A 88 -12.65 -5.29 -8.19
N TYR A 89 -12.52 -5.38 -6.87
CA TYR A 89 -13.06 -4.37 -5.95
C TYR A 89 -12.04 -3.31 -5.51
N TRP A 90 -10.76 -3.67 -5.47
CA TRP A 90 -9.69 -2.83 -4.91
C TRP A 90 -8.60 -2.50 -5.93
N ASP A 91 -8.69 -3.00 -7.17
CA ASP A 91 -7.67 -2.88 -8.22
C ASP A 91 -6.28 -3.33 -7.72
N ASP A 92 -6.26 -4.31 -6.80
CA ASP A 92 -5.05 -4.82 -6.19
C ASP A 92 -5.22 -6.29 -5.79
N ILE A 93 -4.62 -7.17 -6.59
CA ILE A 93 -4.68 -8.61 -6.36
C ILE A 93 -3.88 -9.06 -5.12
N PHE A 94 -2.94 -8.24 -4.63
CA PHE A 94 -2.05 -8.57 -3.52
C PHE A 94 -2.67 -8.30 -2.15
N LEU A 95 -3.74 -7.51 -2.07
CA LEU A 95 -4.48 -7.27 -0.82
C LEU A 95 -5.37 -8.45 -0.40
N TRP A 96 -5.38 -9.54 -1.16
CA TRP A 96 -6.20 -10.71 -0.89
C TRP A 96 -6.06 -11.31 0.52
N PRO A 97 -4.89 -11.30 1.20
CA PRO A 97 -4.79 -11.81 2.56
C PRO A 97 -5.62 -11.00 3.55
N ASP A 98 -5.74 -9.67 3.36
CA ASP A 98 -6.59 -8.81 4.20
C ASP A 98 -8.07 -9.22 4.04
N LEU A 99 -8.52 -9.43 2.81
CA LEU A 99 -9.89 -9.86 2.55
C LEU A 99 -10.19 -11.23 3.15
N TYR A 100 -9.28 -12.20 2.99
CA TYR A 100 -9.44 -13.55 3.53
C TYR A 100 -9.56 -13.52 5.06
N VAL A 101 -8.68 -12.81 5.78
CA VAL A 101 -8.69 -12.84 7.26
C VAL A 101 -9.89 -12.15 7.89
N LEU A 102 -10.58 -11.29 7.13
CA LEU A 102 -11.80 -10.61 7.57
C LEU A 102 -13.07 -11.43 7.32
N ASN A 103 -12.98 -12.51 6.55
CA ASN A 103 -14.11 -13.34 6.17
C ASN A 103 -13.99 -14.75 6.78
N ASP A 104 -15.08 -15.25 7.36
CA ASP A 104 -15.15 -16.60 7.91
C ASP A 104 -15.64 -17.58 6.84
N MET A 105 -14.71 -18.03 6.00
CA MET A 105 -15.03 -18.90 4.87
C MET A 105 -15.30 -20.33 5.31
N LYS A 106 -16.14 -21.03 4.54
CA LYS A 106 -16.44 -22.44 4.78
C LYS A 106 -15.18 -23.30 4.75
N SER A 107 -14.27 -23.00 3.84
CA SER A 107 -12.96 -23.62 3.81
C SER A 107 -12.00 -22.93 4.77
N GLY A 108 -11.31 -23.72 5.59
CA GLY A 108 -10.14 -23.23 6.30
C GLY A 108 -8.89 -23.08 5.41
N ASP A 109 -8.95 -23.50 4.15
CA ASP A 109 -7.87 -23.36 3.18
C ASP A 109 -8.02 -22.06 2.38
N PRO A 110 -7.06 -21.11 2.46
CA PRO A 110 -7.11 -19.85 1.71
C PRO A 110 -7.19 -20.02 0.18
N ASP A 111 -6.76 -21.16 -0.35
CA ASP A 111 -6.80 -21.45 -1.80
C ASP A 111 -8.15 -22.02 -2.25
N LEU A 112 -9.09 -22.27 -1.32
CA LEU A 112 -10.39 -22.86 -1.60
C LEU A 112 -11.50 -21.89 -1.22
N ILE A 113 -12.15 -21.36 -2.24
CA ILE A 113 -13.40 -20.63 -2.13
C ILE A 113 -14.43 -21.28 -3.06
N PHE A 114 -15.65 -21.47 -2.59
CA PHE A 114 -16.68 -22.23 -3.29
C PHE A 114 -17.74 -21.33 -3.91
N PRO A 115 -18.34 -21.74 -5.05
CA PRO A 115 -19.48 -21.04 -5.63
C PRO A 115 -20.59 -20.82 -4.60
N ASP A 116 -21.28 -19.69 -4.74
CA ASP A 116 -22.39 -19.23 -3.90
C ASP A 116 -21.99 -18.84 -2.45
N GLU A 117 -20.70 -18.91 -2.08
CA GLU A 117 -20.23 -18.26 -0.85
C GLU A 117 -20.33 -16.74 -0.96
N ILE A 118 -20.64 -16.08 0.15
CA ILE A 118 -20.70 -14.62 0.25
C ILE A 118 -19.41 -14.14 0.89
N VAL A 119 -18.72 -13.21 0.20
CA VAL A 119 -17.55 -12.51 0.72
C VAL A 119 -17.95 -11.06 1.01
N ASP A 120 -17.82 -10.66 2.26
CA ASP A 120 -17.95 -9.27 2.66
C ASP A 120 -16.76 -8.48 2.14
N ILE A 121 -17.04 -7.42 1.37
CA ILE A 121 -16.04 -6.53 0.81
C ILE A 121 -15.85 -5.34 1.75
N TYR A 122 -14.68 -5.25 2.37
CA TYR A 122 -14.35 -4.15 3.27
C TYR A 122 -13.81 -2.93 2.52
N ASN A 123 -13.78 -1.76 3.18
CA ASN A 123 -13.07 -0.60 2.66
C ASN A 123 -11.61 -0.97 2.33
N ARG A 124 -11.07 -0.54 1.20
CA ARG A 124 -9.68 -0.86 0.83
C ARG A 124 -8.68 -0.23 1.83
N LEU A 125 -7.59 -0.93 2.15
CA LEU A 125 -6.45 -0.32 2.85
C LEU A 125 -5.60 0.49 1.87
N GLY A 126 -5.17 1.68 2.26
CA GLY A 126 -4.40 2.59 1.42
C GLY A 126 -5.20 3.22 0.28
N ASN A 127 -4.57 4.19 -0.38
CA ASN A 127 -5.09 4.87 -1.56
C ASN A 127 -4.16 4.61 -2.75
N GLY A 128 -4.54 3.66 -3.61
CA GLY A 128 -3.63 3.08 -4.60
C GLY A 128 -2.43 2.43 -3.91
N ASN A 129 -1.22 2.77 -4.34
CA ASN A 129 0.03 2.23 -3.79
C ASN A 129 0.57 3.01 -2.57
N VAL A 130 -0.23 3.93 -2.02
CA VAL A 130 0.14 4.72 -0.84
C VAL A 130 -0.56 4.17 0.39
N TYR A 131 0.23 3.80 1.40
CA TYR A 131 -0.23 3.18 2.64
C TYR A 131 0.40 3.90 3.85
N SER A 132 -0.39 4.15 4.89
CA SER A 132 0.15 4.58 6.18
C SER A 132 0.92 3.46 6.88
N SER A 133 1.72 3.79 7.88
CA SER A 133 2.45 2.76 8.65
C SER A 133 1.50 1.80 9.37
N ALA A 134 0.35 2.30 9.85
CA ALA A 134 -0.67 1.47 10.47
C ALA A 134 -1.29 0.48 9.47
N GLU A 135 -1.63 0.96 8.27
CA GLU A 135 -2.17 0.12 7.20
C GLU A 135 -1.18 -0.95 6.75
N LYS A 136 0.10 -0.58 6.53
CA LYS A 136 1.15 -1.56 6.21
C LYS A 136 1.25 -2.65 7.26
N ASN A 137 1.24 -2.28 8.54
CA ASN A 137 1.28 -3.26 9.63
C ASN A 137 0.07 -4.20 9.61
N MET A 138 -1.12 -3.70 9.31
CA MET A 138 -2.33 -4.54 9.15
C MET A 138 -2.20 -5.51 7.98
N ILE A 139 -1.71 -5.03 6.83
CA ILE A 139 -1.47 -5.86 5.64
C ILE A 139 -0.47 -6.98 5.99
N LEU A 140 0.69 -6.64 6.55
CA LEU A 140 1.72 -7.63 6.88
C LEU A 140 1.25 -8.63 7.94
N ASP A 141 0.43 -8.20 8.91
CA ASP A 141 -0.20 -9.13 9.87
C ASP A 141 -1.18 -10.10 9.19
N ALA A 142 -1.96 -9.63 8.21
CA ALA A 142 -2.83 -10.48 7.41
C ALA A 142 -2.03 -11.54 6.63
N TYR A 143 -0.93 -11.13 5.99
CA TYR A 143 0.01 -12.05 5.34
C TYR A 143 0.54 -13.11 6.32
N MET A 144 0.93 -12.72 7.54
CA MET A 144 1.42 -13.66 8.54
C MET A 144 0.33 -14.59 9.08
N LYS A 145 -0.92 -14.13 9.19
CA LYS A 145 -2.06 -14.98 9.55
C LYS A 145 -2.32 -16.05 8.49
N VAL A 146 -2.31 -15.69 7.21
CA VAL A 146 -2.46 -16.62 6.10
C VAL A 146 -1.26 -17.58 6.02
N TYR A 147 -0.03 -17.11 6.23
CA TYR A 147 1.16 -17.96 6.30
C TYR A 147 0.98 -19.07 7.35
N ARG A 148 0.59 -18.70 8.57
CA ARG A 148 0.31 -19.66 9.65
C ARG A 148 -0.80 -20.63 9.28
N ARG A 149 -1.82 -20.18 8.52
CA ARG A 149 -2.89 -21.05 8.02
C ARG A 149 -2.35 -22.10 7.06
N TYR A 150 -1.52 -21.72 6.09
CA TYR A 150 -0.88 -22.69 5.20
C TYR A 150 -0.01 -23.69 5.96
N LYS A 151 0.80 -23.22 6.93
CA LYS A 151 1.61 -24.13 7.77
C LYS A 151 0.77 -25.09 8.61
N ALA A 152 -0.41 -24.66 9.06
CA ALA A 152 -1.33 -25.50 9.81
C ALA A 152 -2.04 -26.57 8.96
N ILE A 153 -2.19 -26.34 7.66
CA ILE A 153 -2.79 -27.30 6.72
C ILE A 153 -1.82 -28.47 6.48
N GLY A 154 -0.58 -28.16 6.08
CA GLY A 154 0.42 -29.20 5.88
C GLY A 154 1.45 -28.88 4.80
N PRO A 155 2.39 -29.83 4.56
CA PRO A 155 3.50 -29.64 3.62
C PRO A 155 3.06 -29.43 2.17
N GLU A 156 1.86 -29.86 1.78
CA GLU A 156 1.27 -29.60 0.46
C GLU A 156 1.07 -28.11 0.19
N LYS A 157 1.03 -27.27 1.22
CA LYS A 157 0.95 -25.81 1.12
C LYS A 157 2.28 -25.08 1.27
N ASN A 158 3.41 -25.80 1.38
CA ASN A 158 4.72 -25.14 1.50
C ASN A 158 5.00 -24.19 0.34
N GLY A 159 4.63 -24.58 -0.89
CA GLY A 159 4.70 -23.72 -2.08
C GLY A 159 3.96 -22.39 -1.90
N SER A 160 2.68 -22.46 -1.52
CA SER A 160 1.85 -21.28 -1.24
C SER A 160 2.42 -20.46 -0.08
N ALA A 161 2.95 -21.11 0.96
CA ALA A 161 3.46 -20.46 2.16
C ALA A 161 4.67 -19.57 1.87
N TRP A 162 5.73 -20.07 1.21
CA TRP A 162 6.90 -19.23 0.90
C TRP A 162 6.59 -18.20 -0.20
N THR A 163 5.70 -18.53 -1.16
CA THR A 163 5.28 -17.58 -2.21
C THR A 163 4.56 -16.38 -1.58
N LEU A 164 3.69 -16.64 -0.61
CA LEU A 164 2.99 -15.60 0.15
C LEU A 164 3.97 -14.65 0.85
N LEU A 165 5.06 -15.17 1.41
CA LEU A 165 6.08 -14.35 2.07
C LEU A 165 6.78 -13.41 1.09
N TRP A 166 7.14 -13.91 -0.11
CA TRP A 166 7.68 -13.07 -1.17
C TRP A 166 6.70 -11.96 -1.58
N CYS A 167 5.42 -12.30 -1.76
CA CYS A 167 4.39 -11.32 -2.06
C CYS A 167 4.23 -10.27 -0.96
N GLY A 168 4.34 -10.64 0.32
CA GLY A 168 4.21 -9.71 1.45
C GLY A 168 5.31 -8.65 1.48
N ALA A 169 6.51 -8.99 1.00
CA ALA A 169 7.66 -8.09 0.93
C ALA A 169 7.43 -6.88 0.00
N LYS A 170 6.39 -6.92 -0.85
CA LYS A 170 5.92 -5.77 -1.64
C LYS A 170 5.63 -4.52 -0.81
N TYR A 171 5.06 -4.68 0.39
CA TYR A 171 4.58 -3.56 1.19
C TYR A 171 5.65 -2.97 2.10
N ASP A 172 6.60 -3.81 2.52
CA ASP A 172 7.78 -3.44 3.29
C ASP A 172 8.94 -4.40 2.97
N HIS A 173 10.03 -3.87 2.41
CA HIS A 173 11.19 -4.68 2.05
C HIS A 173 11.90 -5.29 3.27
N ALA A 174 11.68 -4.74 4.47
CA ALA A 174 12.17 -5.30 5.73
C ALA A 174 11.22 -6.36 6.33
N PHE A 175 10.10 -6.67 5.67
CA PHE A 175 9.09 -7.61 6.17
C PHE A 175 9.68 -8.94 6.64
N LEU A 176 10.50 -9.59 5.81
CA LEU A 176 11.10 -10.88 6.14
C LEU A 176 12.05 -10.81 7.33
N ASP A 177 12.70 -9.68 7.55
CA ASP A 177 13.61 -9.47 8.69
C ASP A 177 12.82 -9.20 9.98
N ILE A 178 11.78 -8.38 9.89
CA ILE A 178 10.87 -8.06 11.01
C ILE A 178 10.21 -9.33 11.55
N TYR A 179 9.79 -10.23 10.65
CA TYR A 179 9.08 -11.45 11.01
C TYR A 179 9.96 -12.71 11.02
N ALA A 180 11.28 -12.60 10.85
CA ALA A 180 12.19 -13.75 10.73
C ALA A 180 12.02 -14.79 11.86
N GLY A 181 11.80 -14.33 13.10
CA GLY A 181 11.60 -15.21 14.26
C GLY A 181 10.27 -15.98 14.28
N GLN A 182 9.36 -15.70 13.34
CA GLN A 182 8.04 -16.31 13.22
C GLN A 182 7.87 -17.12 11.94
N ILE A 183 8.88 -17.11 11.07
CA ILE A 183 8.86 -17.79 9.76
C ILE A 183 9.75 -19.03 9.87
N ASP A 184 9.31 -20.14 9.28
CA ASP A 184 10.14 -21.33 9.15
C ASP A 184 11.44 -20.99 8.39
N PRO A 185 12.63 -21.38 8.89
CA PRO A 185 13.90 -21.02 8.25
C PRO A 185 14.02 -21.43 6.78
N GLU A 186 13.42 -22.55 6.38
CA GLU A 186 13.41 -23.01 5.00
C GLU A 186 12.58 -22.07 4.12
N ASP A 187 11.33 -21.78 4.52
CA ASP A 187 10.45 -20.85 3.81
C ASP A 187 11.09 -19.44 3.70
N LEU A 188 11.72 -18.96 4.78
CA LEU A 188 12.44 -17.68 4.81
C LEU A 188 13.59 -17.66 3.81
N SER A 189 14.37 -18.75 3.73
CA SER A 189 15.50 -18.86 2.81
C SER A 189 15.05 -18.86 1.36
N ILE A 190 13.94 -19.53 1.04
CA ILE A 190 13.38 -19.60 -0.31
C ILE A 190 12.83 -18.22 -0.70
N ALA A 191 12.02 -17.60 0.16
CA ALA A 191 11.46 -16.27 -0.12
C ALA A 191 12.55 -15.22 -0.37
N ARG A 192 13.62 -15.21 0.44
CA ARG A 192 14.78 -14.32 0.22
C ARG A 192 15.48 -14.58 -1.10
N ARG A 193 15.72 -15.84 -1.44
CA ARG A 193 16.33 -16.22 -2.71
C ARG A 193 15.51 -15.71 -3.90
N TYR A 194 14.17 -15.81 -3.85
CA TYR A 194 13.31 -15.26 -4.90
C TYR A 194 13.39 -13.74 -5.00
N ILE A 195 13.47 -13.02 -3.87
CA ILE A 195 13.70 -11.56 -3.89
C ILE A 195 15.04 -11.22 -4.53
N GLU A 196 16.09 -12.00 -4.26
CA GLU A 196 17.42 -11.80 -4.87
C GLU A 196 17.43 -12.08 -6.38
N GLU A 197 16.70 -13.11 -6.82
CA GLU A 197 16.65 -13.56 -8.22
C GLU A 197 15.69 -12.69 -9.07
N GLU A 198 14.50 -12.40 -8.56
CA GLU A 198 13.38 -11.79 -9.31
C GLU A 198 13.08 -10.35 -8.88
N GLY A 199 13.58 -9.92 -7.72
CA GLY A 199 13.27 -8.61 -7.13
C GLY A 199 12.00 -8.58 -6.28
N PHE A 200 11.67 -7.37 -5.81
CA PHE A 200 10.39 -7.08 -5.16
C PHE A 200 9.30 -6.87 -6.22
N LEU A 201 8.04 -7.12 -5.84
CA LEU A 201 6.90 -6.93 -6.73
C LEU A 201 6.46 -5.44 -6.77
N ASP A 202 6.32 -4.88 -7.97
CA ASP A 202 5.87 -3.50 -8.24
C ASP A 202 4.36 -3.29 -8.18
#